data_AF-A0A132ADA1-F1
#
_entry.id   AF-A0A132ADA1-F1
#
_cell.length_a   1.000
_cell.length_b   1.000
_cell.length_c   1.000
_cell.angle_alpha   90.00
_cell.angle_beta   90.00
_cell.angle_gamma   90.00
#
_symmetry.space_group_name_H-M   'P 1'
#
loop_
_entity.id
_entity.type
_entity.pdbx_description
1 polymer ?
#
loop_
_entity_poly.entity_id
_entity_poly.type
_entity_poly.pdbx_seq_one_letter_code
_entity_poly.pdbx_strand_id
1 'polypeptide(L)'
;MVFINNTRSIEKNVGRSALLEDFRNSHLPNLTLQDLTRHIVEFSQDQHGSRFIQQKLERATDEEKQLVFNEVIGHAYQLMTDVFGNYVIQKFFEFGTTQQKQALAQTIRGSVLDLALQMYGCRVIQKALESIPADLQKEIVRELDGHVLNCVKDQNGNHVVQKCIECIEPSALQFIINAFQGQVHSLSTHPYGCRVIQRILEHCNPEQTASILQELHTHTEALVQDQYGNYVVQHVLEHGRPEDKTKIIRMVRGKVLDLSQHKFASNVVERCITQAMRSERSMLIEEVCNYPESALYTMMKDQYANYVVQKMIEVAESQQRKLLLVRIRPHVNALRRFTYGKHILAKLDKYMNTGTKSSTAPITTTILTSSPLSANSVNNATNNPGLNVNSSPLPTSCGLNKSNDSAAEMSANIDSSDSSTDIASNTNSNSFEITDKKY
;
A
#
# COMPACT_ATOMS: atom_id res chain seq x y z
N MET A 1 11.24 -16.76 -64.65
CA MET A 1 10.13 -17.72 -64.43
C MET A 1 10.21 -18.17 -62.97
N VAL A 2 9.54 -17.46 -62.06
CA VAL A 2 9.46 -17.84 -60.64
C VAL A 2 8.01 -17.68 -60.24
N PHE A 3 7.39 -18.78 -59.86
CA PHE A 3 6.00 -18.86 -59.44
C PHE A 3 5.83 -18.19 -58.07
N ILE A 4 4.85 -17.29 -57.97
CA ILE A 4 4.39 -16.69 -56.73
C ILE A 4 3.36 -17.64 -56.11
N ASN A 5 3.71 -18.30 -55.01
CA ASN A 5 2.72 -18.95 -54.14
C ASN A 5 2.28 -17.95 -53.08
N ASN A 6 1.14 -17.32 -53.35
CA ASN A 6 0.44 -16.44 -52.42
C ASN A 6 -0.51 -17.29 -51.58
N THR A 7 -0.10 -17.64 -50.36
CA THR A 7 -1.02 -18.10 -49.31
C THR A 7 -0.99 -17.07 -48.18
N ARG A 8 -1.75 -15.99 -48.37
CA ARG A 8 -2.19 -15.15 -47.25
C ARG A 8 -3.09 -16.01 -46.37
N SER A 9 -2.61 -16.29 -45.16
CA SER A 9 -3.40 -16.69 -44.01
C SER A 9 -4.53 -15.68 -43.81
N ILE A 10 -5.77 -16.15 -44.00
CA ILE A 10 -7.00 -15.42 -43.67
C ILE A 10 -7.06 -15.35 -42.14
N GLU A 11 -6.68 -14.21 -41.57
CA GLU A 11 -7.08 -13.85 -40.21
C GLU A 11 -8.61 -13.70 -40.22
N LYS A 12 -9.30 -14.61 -39.52
CA LYS A 12 -10.74 -14.49 -39.26
C LYS A 12 -10.95 -13.35 -38.27
N ASN A 13 -11.13 -12.15 -38.77
CA ASN A 13 -11.76 -11.06 -38.02
C ASN A 13 -13.25 -11.40 -37.87
N VAL A 14 -13.61 -12.10 -36.80
CA VAL A 14 -15.03 -12.31 -36.45
C VAL A 14 -15.49 -11.00 -35.80
N GLY A 15 -16.19 -10.15 -36.56
CA GLY A 15 -16.75 -8.90 -36.03
C GLY A 15 -17.74 -9.15 -34.88
N ARG A 16 -18.01 -8.10 -34.09
CA ARG A 16 -19.04 -8.13 -33.03
C ARG A 16 -20.39 -8.54 -33.62
N SER A 17 -21.17 -9.29 -32.85
CA SER A 17 -22.53 -9.64 -33.19
C SER A 17 -23.42 -8.40 -33.24
N ALA A 18 -24.48 -8.47 -34.04
CA ALA A 18 -25.48 -7.41 -34.10
C ALA A 18 -26.06 -7.09 -32.72
N LEU A 19 -26.25 -8.11 -31.87
CA LEU A 19 -26.73 -7.95 -30.50
C LEU A 19 -25.79 -7.09 -29.66
N LEU A 20 -24.48 -7.36 -29.73
CA LEU A 20 -23.49 -6.59 -28.99
C LEU A 20 -23.38 -5.17 -29.52
N GLU A 21 -23.42 -4.96 -30.84
CA GLU A 21 -23.40 -3.61 -31.42
C GLU A 21 -24.65 -2.80 -31.07
N ASP A 22 -25.84 -3.41 -31.12
CA ASP A 22 -27.09 -2.75 -30.72
C ASP A 22 -27.08 -2.37 -29.23
N PHE A 23 -26.54 -3.25 -28.38
CA PHE A 23 -26.35 -2.96 -26.96
C PHE A 23 -25.39 -1.78 -26.75
N ARG A 24 -24.23 -1.78 -27.40
CA ARG A 24 -23.22 -0.71 -27.28
C ARG A 24 -23.77 0.64 -27.74
N ASN A 25 -24.63 0.64 -28.76
CA ASN A 25 -25.29 1.84 -29.28
C ASN A 25 -26.55 2.24 -28.48
N SER A 26 -26.79 1.63 -27.32
CA SER A 26 -27.92 1.93 -26.43
C SER A 26 -29.31 1.69 -27.05
N HIS A 27 -29.40 0.81 -28.05
CA HIS A 27 -30.67 0.44 -28.68
C HIS A 27 -31.47 -0.60 -27.87
N LEU A 28 -30.89 -1.16 -26.79
CA LEU A 28 -31.48 -2.23 -25.99
C LEU A 28 -31.57 -1.86 -24.49
N PRO A 29 -32.47 -0.93 -24.08
CA PRO A 29 -32.50 -0.39 -22.72
C PRO A 29 -32.96 -1.37 -21.63
N ASN A 30 -33.71 -2.41 -22.00
CA ASN A 30 -34.28 -3.40 -21.07
C ASN A 30 -33.65 -4.78 -21.19
N LEU A 31 -32.40 -4.86 -21.67
CA LEU A 31 -31.69 -6.12 -21.85
C LEU A 31 -31.55 -6.89 -20.53
N THR A 32 -31.76 -8.20 -20.58
CA THR A 32 -31.62 -9.13 -19.45
C THR A 32 -30.49 -10.15 -19.70
N LEU A 33 -30.12 -10.92 -18.68
CA LEU A 33 -29.13 -12.00 -18.85
C LEU A 33 -29.63 -13.11 -19.77
N GLN A 34 -30.94 -13.38 -19.75
CA GLN A 34 -31.55 -14.39 -20.61
C GLN A 34 -31.45 -14.02 -22.09
N ASP A 35 -31.57 -12.73 -22.42
CA ASP A 35 -31.44 -12.23 -23.80
C ASP A 35 -30.03 -12.39 -24.37
N LEU A 36 -29.03 -12.60 -23.51
CA LEU A 36 -27.63 -12.80 -23.91
C LEU A 36 -27.28 -14.26 -24.21
N THR A 37 -28.25 -15.18 -24.17
CA THR A 37 -27.97 -16.61 -24.41
C THR A 37 -27.25 -16.80 -25.76
N ARG A 38 -26.15 -17.57 -25.75
CA ARG A 38 -25.17 -17.79 -26.84
C ARG A 38 -24.20 -16.64 -27.12
N HIS A 39 -24.34 -15.52 -26.43
CA HIS A 39 -23.48 -14.33 -26.55
C HIS A 39 -22.78 -13.96 -25.24
N ILE A 40 -22.93 -14.78 -24.17
CA ILE A 40 -22.36 -14.46 -22.85
C ILE A 40 -20.84 -14.31 -22.90
N VAL A 41 -20.15 -15.22 -23.59
CA VAL A 41 -18.68 -15.18 -23.70
C VAL A 41 -18.23 -13.94 -24.49
N GLU A 42 -18.90 -13.65 -25.60
CA GLU A 42 -18.64 -12.45 -26.42
C GLU A 42 -18.82 -11.16 -25.60
N PHE A 43 -19.95 -11.04 -24.89
CA PHE A 43 -20.21 -9.90 -24.03
C PHE A 43 -19.19 -9.82 -22.88
N SER A 44 -18.76 -10.95 -22.32
CA SER A 44 -17.74 -10.97 -21.26
C SER A 44 -16.38 -10.44 -21.72
N GLN A 45 -16.06 -10.57 -23.01
CA GLN A 45 -14.83 -10.07 -23.63
C GLN A 45 -14.97 -8.66 -24.21
N ASP A 46 -16.14 -8.03 -24.06
CA ASP A 46 -16.38 -6.62 -24.40
C ASP A 46 -16.41 -5.76 -23.14
N GLN A 47 -15.88 -4.54 -23.24
CA GLN A 47 -15.82 -3.61 -22.11
C GLN A 47 -17.21 -3.28 -21.52
N HIS A 48 -18.19 -2.97 -22.37
CA HIS A 48 -19.54 -2.62 -21.93
C HIS A 48 -20.34 -3.88 -21.62
N GLY A 49 -20.20 -4.93 -22.42
CA GLY A 49 -20.84 -6.22 -22.19
C GLY A 49 -20.46 -6.84 -20.84
N SER A 50 -19.16 -6.83 -20.50
CA SER A 50 -18.66 -7.37 -19.24
C SER A 50 -19.20 -6.57 -18.06
N ARG A 51 -19.15 -5.23 -18.13
CA ARG A 51 -19.73 -4.34 -17.10
C ARG A 51 -21.21 -4.63 -16.88
N PHE A 52 -21.97 -4.85 -17.96
CA PHE A 52 -23.38 -5.19 -17.88
C PHE A 52 -23.62 -6.53 -17.18
N ILE A 53 -22.89 -7.58 -17.56
CA ILE A 53 -23.00 -8.91 -16.93
C ILE A 53 -22.68 -8.82 -15.45
N GLN A 54 -21.60 -8.12 -15.08
CA GLN A 54 -21.18 -7.94 -13.68
C GLN A 54 -22.29 -7.30 -12.83
N GLN A 55 -22.88 -6.20 -13.32
CA GLN A 55 -23.96 -5.49 -12.61
C GLN A 55 -25.21 -6.35 -12.44
N LYS A 56 -25.55 -7.17 -13.45
CA LYS A 56 -26.71 -8.06 -13.38
C LYS A 56 -26.47 -9.23 -12.43
N LEU A 57 -25.27 -9.84 -12.43
CA LEU A 57 -24.93 -10.98 -11.57
C LEU A 57 -25.08 -10.70 -10.06
N GLU A 58 -24.89 -9.46 -9.62
CA GLU A 58 -25.03 -9.06 -8.21
C GLU A 58 -26.46 -9.22 -7.67
N ARG A 59 -27.46 -9.11 -8.55
CA ARG A 59 -28.88 -9.15 -8.18
C ARG A 59 -29.64 -10.31 -8.85
N ALA A 60 -28.93 -11.10 -9.64
CA ALA A 60 -29.48 -12.22 -10.38
C ALA A 60 -29.95 -13.34 -9.46
N THR A 61 -31.01 -14.04 -9.84
CA THR A 61 -31.41 -15.28 -9.18
C THR A 61 -30.39 -16.38 -9.47
N ASP A 62 -30.45 -17.48 -8.70
CA ASP A 62 -29.53 -18.60 -8.93
C ASP A 62 -29.74 -19.26 -10.31
N GLU A 63 -30.97 -19.24 -10.83
CA GLU A 63 -31.30 -19.71 -12.19
C GLU A 63 -30.66 -18.82 -13.27
N GLU A 64 -30.73 -17.50 -13.11
CA GLU A 64 -30.10 -16.54 -14.04
C GLU A 64 -28.57 -16.68 -14.01
N LYS A 65 -27.99 -16.81 -12.81
CA LYS A 65 -26.55 -17.09 -12.66
C LYS A 65 -26.18 -18.40 -13.34
N GLN A 66 -26.98 -19.45 -13.18
CA GLN A 66 -26.73 -20.75 -13.80
C GLN A 66 -26.78 -20.68 -15.33
N LEU A 67 -27.68 -19.90 -15.90
CA LEU A 67 -27.75 -19.65 -17.35
C LEU A 67 -26.42 -19.06 -17.86
N VAL A 68 -25.94 -17.99 -17.23
CA VAL A 68 -24.65 -17.37 -17.56
C VAL A 68 -23.50 -18.36 -17.33
N PHE A 69 -23.54 -19.09 -16.22
CA PHE A 69 -22.49 -20.04 -15.81
C PHE A 69 -22.26 -21.14 -16.85
N ASN A 70 -23.33 -21.68 -17.43
CA ASN A 70 -23.27 -22.75 -18.42
C ASN A 70 -22.47 -22.37 -19.67
N GLU A 71 -22.46 -21.09 -20.05
CA GLU A 71 -21.69 -20.62 -21.21
C GLU A 71 -20.24 -20.25 -20.84
N VAL A 72 -20.02 -19.65 -19.67
CA VAL A 72 -18.68 -19.21 -19.26
C VAL A 72 -17.79 -20.37 -18.83
N ILE A 73 -18.32 -21.45 -18.24
CA ILE A 73 -17.49 -22.50 -17.63
C ILE A 73 -16.58 -23.19 -18.66
N GLY A 74 -17.08 -23.44 -19.87
CA GLY A 74 -16.29 -24.03 -20.97
C GLY A 74 -15.19 -23.10 -21.51
N HIS A 75 -15.26 -21.80 -21.20
CA HIS A 75 -14.33 -20.76 -21.64
C HIS A 75 -13.63 -20.09 -20.45
N ALA A 76 -13.72 -20.67 -19.26
CA ALA A 76 -13.37 -19.96 -18.03
C ALA A 76 -11.90 -19.54 -18.03
N TYR A 77 -10.97 -20.41 -18.43
CA TYR A 77 -9.55 -20.07 -18.50
C TYR A 77 -9.27 -18.89 -19.46
N GLN A 78 -9.92 -18.88 -20.64
CA GLN A 78 -9.82 -17.78 -21.59
C GLN A 78 -10.32 -16.47 -20.96
N LEU A 79 -11.45 -16.52 -20.24
CA LEU A 79 -12.00 -15.35 -19.56
C LEU A 79 -11.14 -14.90 -18.38
N MET A 80 -10.53 -15.82 -17.62
CA MET A 80 -9.63 -15.48 -16.51
C MET A 80 -8.43 -14.64 -16.93
N THR A 81 -7.97 -14.83 -18.15
CA THR A 81 -6.81 -14.14 -18.73
C THR A 81 -7.19 -12.99 -19.66
N ASP A 82 -8.48 -12.70 -19.81
CA ASP A 82 -9.00 -11.61 -20.63
C ASP A 82 -9.11 -10.31 -19.83
N VAL A 83 -8.86 -9.17 -20.49
CA VAL A 83 -8.87 -7.83 -19.88
C VAL A 83 -10.24 -7.44 -19.29
N PHE A 84 -11.34 -7.95 -19.84
CA PHE A 84 -12.70 -7.70 -19.37
C PHE A 84 -13.35 -8.96 -18.78
N GLY A 85 -13.07 -10.14 -19.33
CA GLY A 85 -13.67 -11.41 -18.93
C GLY A 85 -13.31 -11.82 -17.50
N ASN A 86 -12.13 -11.40 -17.01
CA ASN A 86 -11.66 -11.81 -15.68
C ASN A 86 -12.62 -11.32 -14.58
N TYR A 87 -13.26 -10.18 -14.77
CA TYR A 87 -14.22 -9.62 -13.81
C TYR A 87 -15.50 -10.46 -13.72
N VAL A 88 -15.96 -11.04 -14.83
CA VAL A 88 -17.12 -11.94 -14.82
C VAL A 88 -16.81 -13.20 -14.01
N ILE A 89 -15.62 -13.79 -14.18
CA ILE A 89 -15.19 -14.94 -13.38
C ILE A 89 -15.06 -14.58 -11.90
N GLN A 90 -14.50 -13.41 -11.58
CA GLN A 90 -14.43 -12.92 -10.20
C GLN A 90 -15.83 -12.76 -9.57
N LYS A 91 -16.84 -12.28 -10.32
CA LYS A 91 -18.23 -12.18 -9.83
C LYS A 91 -18.84 -13.53 -9.52
N PHE A 92 -18.48 -14.59 -10.24
CA PHE A 92 -18.90 -15.95 -9.87
C PHE A 92 -18.21 -16.46 -8.60
N PHE A 93 -16.95 -16.12 -8.36
CA PHE A 93 -16.32 -16.41 -7.07
C PHE A 93 -16.97 -15.62 -5.92
N GLU A 94 -17.42 -14.40 -6.15
CA GLU A 94 -18.06 -13.56 -5.14
C GLU A 94 -19.51 -14.03 -4.85
N PHE A 95 -20.37 -14.08 -5.88
CA PHE A 95 -21.83 -14.25 -5.76
C PHE A 95 -22.37 -15.59 -6.28
N GLY A 96 -21.53 -16.42 -6.88
CA GLY A 96 -21.93 -17.73 -7.39
C GLY A 96 -22.25 -18.72 -6.26
N THR A 97 -22.95 -19.79 -6.61
CA THR A 97 -23.25 -20.88 -5.68
C THR A 97 -21.98 -21.65 -5.31
N THR A 98 -21.99 -22.41 -4.22
CA THR A 98 -20.86 -23.25 -3.81
C THR A 98 -20.41 -24.18 -4.94
N GLN A 99 -21.35 -24.76 -5.68
CA GLN A 99 -21.08 -25.66 -6.80
C GLN A 99 -20.38 -24.92 -7.96
N GLN A 100 -20.81 -23.70 -8.28
CA GLN A 100 -20.18 -22.87 -9.32
C GLN A 100 -18.75 -22.48 -8.94
N LYS A 101 -18.53 -22.07 -7.68
CA LYS A 101 -17.19 -21.76 -7.16
C LYS A 101 -16.26 -22.97 -7.22
N GLN A 102 -16.75 -24.15 -6.83
CA GLN A 102 -16.01 -25.40 -6.91
C GLN A 102 -15.67 -25.79 -8.35
N ALA A 103 -16.61 -25.67 -9.29
CA ALA A 103 -16.37 -25.97 -10.71
C ALA A 103 -15.33 -25.02 -11.33
N LEU A 104 -15.36 -23.73 -10.99
CA LEU A 104 -14.32 -22.79 -11.42
C LEU A 104 -12.95 -23.12 -10.80
N ALA A 105 -12.91 -23.48 -9.51
CA ALA A 105 -11.68 -23.90 -8.86
C ALA A 105 -11.07 -25.15 -9.53
N GLN A 106 -11.90 -26.10 -9.97
CA GLN A 106 -11.41 -27.25 -10.75
C GLN A 106 -10.85 -26.86 -12.12
N THR A 107 -11.35 -25.76 -12.72
CA THR A 107 -10.81 -25.26 -14.00
C THR A 107 -9.45 -24.56 -13.82
N ILE A 108 -9.19 -24.00 -12.63
CA ILE A 108 -7.91 -23.37 -12.27
C ILE A 108 -6.81 -24.43 -12.05
N ARG A 109 -7.19 -25.63 -11.61
CA ARG A 109 -6.27 -26.70 -11.23
C ARG A 109 -5.32 -27.06 -12.38
N GLY A 110 -4.04 -27.19 -12.06
CA GLY A 110 -2.96 -27.47 -13.00
C GLY A 110 -2.46 -26.24 -13.78
N SER A 111 -3.08 -25.07 -13.57
CA SER A 111 -2.70 -23.80 -14.21
C SER A 111 -2.55 -22.66 -13.19
N VAL A 112 -2.41 -22.97 -11.89
CA VAL A 112 -2.35 -21.95 -10.84
C VAL A 112 -1.13 -21.05 -11.02
N LEU A 113 0.03 -21.63 -11.32
CA LEU A 113 1.26 -20.86 -11.51
C LEU A 113 1.13 -19.89 -12.69
N ASP A 114 0.64 -20.38 -13.83
CA ASP A 114 0.47 -19.57 -15.04
C ASP A 114 -0.50 -18.41 -14.79
N LEU A 115 -1.64 -18.68 -14.14
CA LEU A 115 -2.60 -17.65 -13.77
C LEU A 115 -2.03 -16.66 -12.74
N ALA A 116 -1.23 -17.12 -11.77
CA ALA A 116 -0.64 -16.26 -10.76
C ALA A 116 0.34 -15.24 -11.35
N LEU A 117 1.07 -15.61 -12.41
CA LEU A 117 2.02 -14.74 -13.11
C LEU A 117 1.34 -13.87 -14.20
N GLN A 118 0.07 -14.14 -14.53
CA GLN A 118 -0.68 -13.40 -15.54
C GLN A 118 -1.41 -12.17 -14.94
N MET A 119 -1.41 -11.05 -15.67
CA MET A 119 -1.86 -9.74 -15.19
C MET A 119 -3.33 -9.68 -14.71
N TYR A 120 -4.21 -10.47 -15.33
CA TYR A 120 -5.63 -10.57 -14.99
C TYR A 120 -5.94 -11.85 -14.21
N GLY A 121 -5.29 -12.96 -14.56
CA GLY A 121 -5.40 -14.26 -13.90
C GLY A 121 -5.04 -14.17 -12.42
N CYS A 122 -4.05 -13.37 -12.05
CA CYS A 122 -3.66 -13.20 -10.65
C CYS A 122 -4.80 -12.60 -9.81
N ARG A 123 -5.65 -11.76 -10.41
CA ARG A 123 -6.84 -11.18 -9.76
C ARG A 123 -7.90 -12.24 -9.52
N VAL A 124 -8.08 -13.15 -10.47
CA VAL A 124 -8.99 -14.28 -10.31
C VAL A 124 -8.50 -15.23 -9.21
N ILE A 125 -7.20 -15.59 -9.19
CA ILE A 125 -6.65 -16.45 -8.13
C ILE A 125 -6.84 -15.82 -6.75
N GLN A 126 -6.58 -14.52 -6.61
CA GLN A 126 -6.81 -13.81 -5.36
C GLN A 126 -8.28 -13.89 -4.93
N LYS A 127 -9.22 -13.64 -5.85
CA LYS A 127 -10.66 -13.71 -5.55
C LYS A 127 -11.12 -15.14 -5.22
N ALA A 128 -10.55 -16.14 -5.88
CA ALA A 128 -10.80 -17.55 -5.59
C ALA A 128 -10.37 -17.89 -4.16
N LEU A 129 -9.16 -17.52 -3.76
CA LEU A 129 -8.64 -17.75 -2.41
C LEU A 129 -9.52 -17.14 -1.31
N GLU A 130 -10.15 -15.99 -1.57
CA GLU A 130 -11.07 -15.35 -0.61
C GLU A 130 -12.42 -16.08 -0.47
N SER A 131 -12.79 -16.90 -1.46
CA SER A 131 -14.20 -17.29 -1.65
C SER A 131 -14.44 -18.80 -1.63
N ILE A 132 -13.40 -19.61 -1.81
CA ILE A 132 -13.51 -21.08 -1.85
C ILE A 132 -13.23 -21.71 -0.47
N PRO A 133 -13.72 -22.94 -0.21
CA PRO A 133 -13.44 -23.67 1.02
C PRO A 133 -11.95 -23.95 1.25
N ALA A 134 -11.55 -24.09 2.52
CA ALA A 134 -10.16 -24.26 2.94
C ALA A 134 -9.43 -25.42 2.24
N ASP A 135 -10.09 -26.55 1.97
CA ASP A 135 -9.46 -27.69 1.29
C ASP A 135 -9.04 -27.34 -0.13
N LEU A 136 -9.86 -26.57 -0.86
CA LEU A 136 -9.51 -26.10 -2.21
C LEU A 136 -8.44 -25.00 -2.18
N GLN A 137 -8.44 -24.13 -1.16
CA GLN A 137 -7.34 -23.17 -0.98
C GLN A 137 -6.00 -23.90 -0.82
N LYS A 138 -5.97 -24.99 -0.04
CA LYS A 138 -4.78 -25.84 0.16
C LYS A 138 -4.34 -26.52 -1.13
N GLU A 139 -5.28 -26.95 -1.98
CA GLU A 139 -4.95 -27.50 -3.30
C GLU A 139 -4.32 -26.44 -4.20
N ILE A 140 -4.90 -25.24 -4.29
CA ILE A 140 -4.38 -24.14 -5.11
C ILE A 140 -2.97 -23.74 -4.65
N VAL A 141 -2.76 -23.50 -3.36
CA VAL A 141 -1.46 -23.00 -2.87
C VAL A 141 -0.34 -24.02 -3.05
N ARG A 142 -0.65 -25.34 -3.04
CA ARG A 142 0.34 -26.40 -3.25
C ARG A 142 0.93 -26.39 -4.67
N GLU A 143 0.21 -25.90 -5.68
CA GLU A 143 0.76 -25.76 -7.04
C GLU A 143 1.86 -24.68 -7.13
N LEU A 144 1.99 -23.83 -6.12
CA LEU A 144 3.08 -22.84 -6.03
C LEU A 144 4.34 -23.40 -5.37
N ASP A 145 4.31 -24.63 -4.84
CA ASP A 145 5.48 -25.27 -4.24
C ASP A 145 6.59 -25.46 -5.29
N GLY A 146 7.84 -25.19 -4.90
CA GLY A 146 8.98 -25.10 -5.82
C GLY A 146 9.06 -23.81 -6.66
N HIS A 147 8.00 -22.98 -6.69
CA HIS A 147 7.96 -21.75 -7.50
C HIS A 147 7.80 -20.46 -6.68
N VAL A 148 7.77 -20.56 -5.35
CA VAL A 148 7.53 -19.43 -4.42
C VAL A 148 8.37 -18.20 -4.74
N LEU A 149 9.69 -18.34 -4.88
CA LEU A 149 10.58 -17.19 -5.11
C LEU A 149 10.33 -16.50 -6.45
N ASN A 150 9.92 -17.25 -7.48
CA ASN A 150 9.55 -16.68 -8.78
C ASN A 150 8.28 -15.83 -8.61
N CYS A 151 7.26 -16.37 -7.94
CA CYS A 151 6.02 -15.64 -7.68
C CYS A 151 6.26 -14.39 -6.83
N VAL A 152 7.06 -14.48 -5.77
CA VAL A 152 7.35 -13.32 -4.87
C VAL A 152 8.05 -12.18 -5.61
N LYS A 153 8.90 -12.49 -6.59
CA LYS A 153 9.64 -11.49 -7.37
C LYS A 153 8.87 -11.01 -8.61
N ASP A 154 7.76 -11.62 -8.93
CA ASP A 154 6.90 -11.23 -10.06
C ASP A 154 5.93 -10.10 -9.67
N GLN A 155 5.63 -9.22 -10.63
CA GLN A 155 4.73 -8.07 -10.44
C GLN A 155 3.27 -8.48 -10.15
N ASN A 156 2.85 -9.67 -10.58
CA ASN A 156 1.50 -10.23 -10.37
C ASN A 156 1.53 -11.28 -9.26
N GLY A 157 2.47 -12.22 -9.34
CA GLY A 157 2.58 -13.37 -8.44
C GLY A 157 2.74 -12.99 -6.97
N ASN A 158 3.39 -11.86 -6.68
CA ASN A 158 3.58 -11.43 -5.30
C ASN A 158 2.25 -11.17 -4.59
N HIS A 159 1.24 -10.69 -5.32
CA HIS A 159 -0.10 -10.47 -4.76
C HIS A 159 -0.82 -11.78 -4.45
N VAL A 160 -0.61 -12.81 -5.26
CA VAL A 160 -1.13 -14.15 -4.99
C VAL A 160 -0.47 -14.75 -3.75
N VAL A 161 0.86 -14.65 -3.60
CA VAL A 161 1.54 -15.17 -2.41
C VAL A 161 1.09 -14.44 -1.15
N GLN A 162 0.93 -13.11 -1.19
CA GLN A 162 0.36 -12.35 -0.08
C GLN A 162 -1.04 -12.84 0.27
N LYS A 163 -1.90 -13.06 -0.73
CA LYS A 163 -3.26 -13.55 -0.51
C LYS A 163 -3.30 -14.97 0.06
N CYS A 164 -2.38 -15.85 -0.36
CA CYS A 164 -2.21 -17.16 0.26
C CYS A 164 -1.91 -17.03 1.76
N ILE A 165 -1.02 -16.11 2.14
CA ILE A 165 -0.65 -15.89 3.55
C ILE A 165 -1.81 -15.30 4.37
N GLU A 166 -2.62 -14.43 3.78
CA GLU A 166 -3.78 -13.82 4.43
C GLU A 166 -4.94 -14.81 4.64
N CYS A 167 -5.19 -15.69 3.67
CA CYS A 167 -6.42 -16.49 3.62
C CYS A 167 -6.26 -17.94 4.08
N ILE A 168 -5.04 -18.49 4.05
CA ILE A 168 -4.80 -19.92 4.29
C ILE A 168 -4.20 -20.12 5.67
N GLU A 169 -4.64 -21.18 6.34
CA GLU A 169 -4.10 -21.61 7.63
C GLU A 169 -2.56 -21.78 7.59
N PRO A 170 -1.82 -21.27 8.59
CA PRO A 170 -0.36 -21.25 8.56
C PRO A 170 0.30 -22.63 8.42
N SER A 171 -0.34 -23.71 8.89
CA SER A 171 0.13 -25.09 8.75
C SER A 171 0.33 -25.53 7.29
N ALA A 172 -0.44 -24.98 6.35
CA ALA A 172 -0.33 -25.31 4.93
C ALA A 172 0.74 -24.47 4.20
N LEU A 173 1.32 -23.45 4.85
CA LEU A 173 2.21 -22.46 4.24
C LEU A 173 3.69 -22.72 4.53
N GLN A 174 4.04 -23.82 5.19
CA GLN A 174 5.42 -24.08 5.63
C GLN A 174 6.43 -24.08 4.47
N PHE A 175 6.04 -24.54 3.28
CA PHE A 175 6.89 -24.53 2.10
C PHE A 175 7.25 -23.10 1.64
N ILE A 176 6.35 -22.12 1.83
CA ILE A 176 6.64 -20.70 1.59
C ILE A 176 7.71 -20.22 2.56
N ILE A 177 7.57 -20.54 3.85
CA ILE A 177 8.54 -20.16 4.88
C ILE A 177 9.91 -20.78 4.59
N ASN A 178 9.95 -22.04 4.17
CA ASN A 178 11.18 -22.74 3.81
C ASN A 178 11.89 -22.06 2.61
N ALA A 179 11.14 -21.62 1.61
CA ALA A 179 11.70 -20.93 0.44
C ALA A 179 12.34 -19.56 0.80
N PHE A 180 11.95 -18.96 1.92
CA PHE A 180 12.47 -17.67 2.37
C PHE A 180 13.75 -17.80 3.20
N GLN A 181 14.08 -18.99 3.70
CA GLN A 181 15.30 -19.20 4.49
C GLN A 181 16.56 -18.88 3.67
N GLY A 182 17.43 -18.04 4.21
CA GLY A 182 18.64 -17.55 3.52
C GLY A 182 18.36 -16.50 2.44
N GLN A 183 17.12 -16.06 2.28
CA GLN A 183 16.71 -15.05 1.28
C GLN A 183 16.09 -13.81 1.94
N VAL A 184 15.97 -13.75 3.27
CA VAL A 184 15.20 -12.71 3.99
C VAL A 184 15.77 -11.32 3.73
N HIS A 185 17.10 -11.17 3.73
CA HIS A 185 17.71 -9.88 3.38
C HIS A 185 17.35 -9.46 1.95
N SER A 186 17.60 -10.33 0.97
CA SER A 186 17.32 -10.02 -0.45
C SER A 186 15.85 -9.70 -0.70
N LEU A 187 14.93 -10.40 -0.03
CA LEU A 187 13.50 -10.19 -0.20
C LEU A 187 13.02 -8.96 0.54
N SER A 188 13.58 -8.64 1.71
CA SER A 188 13.25 -7.43 2.47
C SER A 188 13.65 -6.14 1.74
N THR A 189 14.70 -6.19 0.92
CA THR A 189 15.13 -5.08 0.05
C THR A 189 14.55 -5.15 -1.36
N HIS A 190 13.60 -6.05 -1.62
CA HIS A 190 12.91 -6.17 -2.91
C HIS A 190 11.58 -5.38 -2.88
N PRO A 191 11.21 -4.65 -3.96
CA PRO A 191 9.97 -3.87 -4.02
C PRO A 191 8.70 -4.68 -3.70
N TYR A 192 8.67 -5.96 -4.10
CA TYR A 192 7.55 -6.86 -3.84
C TYR A 192 7.80 -7.78 -2.64
N GLY A 193 9.05 -8.23 -2.46
CA GLY A 193 9.40 -9.21 -1.43
C GLY A 193 9.18 -8.66 -0.02
N CYS A 194 9.42 -7.36 0.18
CA CYS A 194 9.24 -6.71 1.46
C CYS A 194 7.77 -6.76 1.94
N ARG A 195 6.81 -6.77 1.00
CA ARG A 195 5.38 -6.89 1.30
C ARG A 195 5.04 -8.31 1.73
N VAL A 196 5.61 -9.31 1.06
CA VAL A 196 5.40 -10.73 1.43
C VAL A 196 6.01 -11.02 2.81
N ILE A 197 7.20 -10.50 3.12
CA ILE A 197 7.78 -10.61 4.47
C ILE A 197 6.84 -10.04 5.53
N GLN A 198 6.26 -8.86 5.29
CA GLN A 198 5.30 -8.26 6.23
C GLN A 198 4.07 -9.15 6.44
N ARG A 199 3.49 -9.72 5.38
CA ARG A 199 2.38 -10.68 5.51
C ARG A 199 2.77 -11.90 6.34
N ILE A 200 3.97 -12.45 6.14
CA ILE A 200 4.48 -13.57 6.94
C ILE A 200 4.53 -13.19 8.42
N LEU A 201 5.06 -12.01 8.75
CA LEU A 201 5.17 -11.53 10.13
C LEU A 201 3.80 -11.25 10.79
N GLU A 202 2.77 -10.94 10.00
CA GLU A 202 1.41 -10.65 10.48
C GLU A 202 0.57 -11.91 10.70
N HIS A 203 0.65 -12.88 9.79
CA HIS A 203 -0.31 -13.98 9.71
C HIS A 203 0.26 -15.36 10.05
N CYS A 204 1.59 -15.55 9.98
CA CYS A 204 2.18 -16.84 10.31
C CYS A 204 2.45 -16.98 11.80
N ASN A 205 2.55 -18.23 12.26
CA ASN A 205 2.71 -18.52 13.68
C ASN A 205 4.13 -18.18 14.19
N PRO A 206 4.32 -18.00 15.51
CA PRO A 206 5.63 -17.69 16.09
C PRO A 206 6.76 -18.66 15.69
N GLU A 207 6.46 -19.94 15.53
CA GLU A 207 7.44 -20.97 15.13
C GLU A 207 7.93 -20.74 13.69
N GLN A 208 7.04 -20.25 12.82
CA GLN A 208 7.34 -19.96 11.42
C GLN A 208 8.08 -18.64 11.25
N THR A 209 7.68 -17.62 12.00
CA THR A 209 8.29 -16.29 11.93
C THR A 209 9.64 -16.24 12.64
N ALA A 210 9.95 -17.18 13.54
CA ALA A 210 11.20 -17.19 14.30
C ALA A 210 12.46 -17.18 13.43
N SER A 211 12.55 -18.04 12.41
CA SER A 211 13.71 -18.09 11.52
C SER A 211 13.84 -16.83 10.66
N ILE A 212 12.70 -16.31 10.18
CA ILE A 212 12.64 -15.06 9.40
C ILE A 212 13.13 -13.88 10.24
N LEU A 213 12.65 -13.75 11.48
CA LEU A 213 13.08 -12.72 12.41
C LEU A 213 14.57 -12.85 12.77
N GLN A 214 15.06 -14.08 12.96
CA GLN A 214 16.48 -14.31 13.25
C GLN A 214 17.37 -13.78 12.13
N GLU A 215 17.06 -14.08 10.87
CA GLU A 215 17.82 -13.58 9.71
C GLU A 215 17.61 -12.07 9.51
N LEU A 216 16.42 -11.53 9.76
CA LEU A 216 16.20 -10.08 9.74
C LEU A 216 17.10 -9.35 10.74
N HIS A 217 17.25 -9.91 11.95
CA HIS A 217 18.11 -9.34 12.99
C HIS A 217 19.60 -9.33 12.60
N THR A 218 20.08 -10.28 11.79
CA THR A 218 21.48 -10.27 11.31
C THR A 218 21.75 -9.17 10.27
N HIS A 219 20.70 -8.62 9.65
CA HIS A 219 20.82 -7.61 8.60
C HIS A 219 20.18 -6.26 8.96
N THR A 220 19.75 -6.06 10.20
CA THR A 220 18.95 -4.87 10.58
C THR A 220 19.64 -3.56 10.24
N GLU A 221 20.96 -3.44 10.42
CA GLU A 221 21.71 -2.22 10.10
C GLU A 221 21.66 -1.83 8.61
N ALA A 222 21.69 -2.81 7.71
CA ALA A 222 21.52 -2.56 6.28
C ALA A 222 20.04 -2.24 5.98
N LEU A 223 19.12 -3.01 6.56
CA LEU A 223 17.69 -2.87 6.27
C LEU A 223 17.11 -1.52 6.70
N VAL A 224 17.56 -0.93 7.81
CA VAL A 224 17.04 0.39 8.24
C VAL A 224 17.35 1.51 7.26
N GLN A 225 18.42 1.37 6.47
CA GLN A 225 18.85 2.34 5.47
C GLN A 225 18.33 2.00 4.07
N ASP A 226 17.79 0.81 3.84
CA ASP A 226 17.25 0.43 2.53
C ASP A 226 15.88 1.08 2.26
N GLN A 227 15.60 1.39 0.99
CA GLN A 227 14.36 2.06 0.55
C GLN A 227 13.09 1.22 0.78
N TYR A 228 13.20 -0.11 0.83
CA TYR A 228 12.10 -1.04 1.12
C TYR A 228 12.25 -1.70 2.49
N GLY A 229 13.48 -2.11 2.84
CA GLY A 229 13.80 -2.80 4.09
C GLY A 229 13.42 -2.00 5.34
N ASN A 230 13.49 -0.67 5.27
CA ASN A 230 13.10 0.18 6.39
C ASN A 230 11.63 -0.03 6.80
N TYR A 231 10.74 -0.37 5.86
CA TYR A 231 9.33 -0.66 6.16
C TYR A 231 9.18 -2.00 6.89
N VAL A 232 10.00 -2.99 6.55
CA VAL A 232 10.00 -4.29 7.27
C VAL A 232 10.47 -4.10 8.71
N VAL A 233 11.52 -3.31 8.94
CA VAL A 233 11.99 -3.01 10.31
C VAL A 233 10.95 -2.21 11.10
N GLN A 234 10.32 -1.20 10.46
CA GLN A 234 9.21 -0.47 11.08
C GLN A 234 8.04 -1.38 11.44
N HIS A 235 7.72 -2.34 10.59
CA HIS A 235 6.67 -3.31 10.85
C HIS A 235 6.94 -4.13 12.12
N VAL A 236 8.18 -4.62 12.30
CA VAL A 236 8.59 -5.31 13.55
C VAL A 236 8.50 -4.38 14.76
N LEU A 237 8.88 -3.09 14.62
CA LEU A 237 8.76 -2.11 15.71
C LEU A 237 7.30 -1.84 16.11
N GLU A 238 6.35 -1.91 15.18
CA GLU A 238 4.93 -1.67 15.46
C GLU A 238 4.25 -2.92 16.03
N HIS A 239 4.38 -4.06 15.35
CA HIS A 239 3.56 -5.26 15.61
C HIS A 239 4.34 -6.42 16.25
N GLY A 240 5.68 -6.36 16.26
CA GLY A 240 6.52 -7.43 16.76
C GLY A 240 6.53 -7.56 18.29
N ARG A 241 7.17 -8.62 18.77
CA ARG A 241 7.33 -8.89 20.21
C ARG A 241 8.28 -7.87 20.85
N PRO A 242 8.11 -7.53 22.14
CA PRO A 242 8.99 -6.59 22.83
C PRO A 242 10.47 -6.90 22.69
N GLU A 243 10.86 -8.19 22.73
CA GLU A 243 12.25 -8.63 22.59
C GLU A 243 12.86 -8.25 21.23
N ASP A 244 12.08 -8.37 20.16
CA ASP A 244 12.52 -8.04 18.81
C ASP A 244 12.60 -6.52 18.63
N LYS A 245 11.67 -5.76 19.22
CA LYS A 245 11.74 -4.29 19.29
C LYS A 245 13.00 -3.82 20.02
N THR A 246 13.29 -4.40 21.18
CA THR A 246 14.48 -4.07 21.98
C THR A 246 15.77 -4.35 21.22
N LYS A 247 15.87 -5.43 20.44
CA LYS A 247 17.05 -5.70 19.59
C LYS A 247 17.27 -4.58 18.57
N ILE A 248 16.22 -4.17 17.86
CA ILE A 248 16.29 -3.08 16.88
C ILE A 248 16.67 -1.75 17.56
N ILE A 249 16.05 -1.43 18.70
CA ILE A 249 16.34 -0.20 19.45
C ILE A 249 17.80 -0.18 19.93
N ARG A 250 18.32 -1.32 20.41
CA ARG A 250 19.74 -1.44 20.81
C ARG A 250 20.69 -1.25 19.64
N MET A 251 20.31 -1.68 18.43
CA MET A 251 21.11 -1.44 17.21
C MET A 251 21.17 0.06 16.87
N VAL A 252 20.05 0.78 17.02
CA VAL A 252 19.96 2.23 16.76
C VAL A 252 20.76 3.05 17.79
N ARG A 253 20.89 2.55 19.02
CA ARG A 253 21.66 3.20 20.08
C ARG A 253 23.12 3.40 19.67
N GLY A 254 23.65 4.59 19.92
CA GLY A 254 24.98 5.04 19.51
C GLY A 254 25.04 5.58 18.08
N LYS A 255 23.95 5.46 17.30
CA LYS A 255 23.85 5.86 15.89
C LYS A 255 22.66 6.79 15.65
N VAL A 256 22.05 7.36 16.70
CA VAL A 256 20.81 8.13 16.57
C VAL A 256 21.02 9.35 15.67
N LEU A 257 22.15 10.06 15.81
CA LEU A 257 22.46 11.21 14.97
C LEU A 257 22.52 10.82 13.48
N ASP A 258 23.41 9.87 13.14
CA ASP A 258 23.67 9.48 11.75
C ASP A 258 22.42 8.93 11.06
N LEU A 259 21.70 8.01 11.72
CA LEU A 259 20.49 7.41 11.17
C LEU A 259 19.34 8.43 11.03
N SER A 260 19.29 9.45 11.89
CA SER A 260 18.25 10.48 11.80
C SER A 260 18.42 11.38 10.59
N GLN A 261 19.65 11.55 10.08
CA GLN A 261 19.94 12.35 8.88
C GLN A 261 19.78 11.56 7.58
N HIS A 262 19.44 10.29 7.67
CA HIS A 262 19.25 9.43 6.52
C HIS A 262 17.77 9.34 6.12
N LYS A 263 17.47 9.55 4.83
CA LYS A 263 16.09 9.63 4.28
C LYS A 263 15.16 8.49 4.73
N PHE A 264 15.67 7.25 4.74
CA PHE A 264 14.89 6.05 5.10
C PHE A 264 14.98 5.73 6.59
N ALA A 265 16.19 5.61 7.14
CA ALA A 265 16.41 5.29 8.55
C ALA A 265 15.83 6.31 9.54
N SER A 266 15.66 7.58 9.17
CA SER A 266 15.01 8.58 10.04
C SER A 266 13.61 8.12 10.48
N ASN A 267 12.84 7.50 9.59
CA ASN A 267 11.52 6.93 9.90
C ASN A 267 11.62 5.78 10.90
N VAL A 268 12.66 4.95 10.79
CA VAL A 268 12.93 3.87 11.75
C VAL A 268 13.28 4.44 13.12
N VAL A 269 14.09 5.50 13.18
CA VAL A 269 14.43 6.17 14.45
C VAL A 269 13.18 6.77 15.10
N GLU A 270 12.31 7.45 14.33
CA GLU A 270 11.01 7.93 14.83
C GLU A 270 10.18 6.79 15.40
N ARG A 271 10.16 5.64 14.72
CA ARG A 271 9.42 4.46 15.18
C ARG A 271 10.02 3.86 16.44
N CYS A 272 11.35 3.77 16.54
CA CYS A 272 12.04 3.36 17.76
C CYS A 272 11.66 4.24 18.95
N ILE A 273 11.71 5.57 18.77
CA ILE A 273 11.35 6.54 19.83
C ILE A 273 9.89 6.37 20.28
N THR A 274 8.99 6.13 19.33
CA THR A 274 7.55 5.96 19.58
C THR A 274 7.24 4.65 20.30
N GLN A 275 7.87 3.55 19.87
CA GLN A 275 7.55 2.19 20.31
C GLN A 275 8.43 1.70 21.48
N ALA A 276 9.50 2.42 21.80
CA ALA A 276 10.40 2.10 22.90
C ALA A 276 9.71 2.13 24.27
N MET A 277 10.16 1.24 25.16
CA MET A 277 9.83 1.35 26.59
C MET A 277 10.40 2.64 27.18
N ARG A 278 9.92 3.03 28.37
CA ARG A 278 10.31 4.31 29.00
C ARG A 278 11.83 4.48 29.13
N SER A 279 12.52 3.43 29.61
CA SER A 279 13.98 3.43 29.79
C SER A 279 14.73 3.52 28.46
N GLU A 280 14.30 2.75 27.46
CA GLU A 280 14.84 2.76 26.10
C GLU A 280 14.68 4.12 25.42
N ARG A 281 13.49 4.71 25.49
CA ARG A 281 13.23 6.06 24.98
C ARG A 281 14.11 7.10 25.68
N SER A 282 14.32 6.97 26.99
CA SER A 282 15.21 7.87 27.73
C SER A 282 16.63 7.80 27.19
N MET A 283 17.15 6.59 26.98
CA MET A 283 18.49 6.38 26.44
C MET A 283 18.66 7.03 25.04
N LEU A 284 17.68 6.86 24.14
CA LEU A 284 17.74 7.45 22.79
C LEU A 284 17.70 8.98 22.80
N ILE A 285 16.86 9.58 23.66
CA ILE A 285 16.76 11.04 23.79
C ILE A 285 18.02 11.62 24.47
N GLU A 286 18.50 10.96 25.52
CA GLU A 286 19.71 11.36 26.24
C GLU A 286 20.95 11.30 25.36
N GLU A 287 21.04 10.33 24.45
CA GLU A 287 22.14 10.21 23.49
C GLU A 287 22.36 11.52 22.73
N VAL A 288 21.33 12.05 22.06
CA VAL A 288 21.46 13.29 21.27
C VAL A 288 21.53 14.55 22.12
N CYS A 289 21.05 14.49 23.36
CA CYS A 289 21.14 15.60 24.29
C CYS A 289 22.52 15.69 24.95
N ASN A 290 23.18 14.57 25.25
CA ASN A 290 24.39 14.56 26.08
C ASN A 290 25.69 14.74 25.29
N TYR A 291 25.66 14.65 23.96
CA TYR A 291 26.81 15.05 23.15
C TYR A 291 27.17 16.53 23.37
N PRO A 292 28.46 16.88 23.47
CA PRO A 292 28.90 18.27 23.58
C PRO A 292 28.44 19.05 22.33
N GLU A 293 27.38 19.84 22.54
CA GLU A 293 26.80 20.92 21.71
C GLU A 293 26.45 20.71 20.22
N SER A 294 26.66 19.55 19.59
CA SER A 294 26.41 19.44 18.13
C SER A 294 25.22 18.57 17.71
N ALA A 295 24.97 17.42 18.33
CA ALA A 295 24.04 16.43 17.76
C ALA A 295 22.60 16.95 17.61
N LEU A 296 21.95 17.34 18.72
CA LEU A 296 20.57 17.85 18.67
C LEU A 296 20.45 19.13 17.81
N TYR A 297 21.44 20.02 17.88
CA TYR A 297 21.46 21.24 17.07
C TYR A 297 21.60 20.96 15.57
N THR A 298 22.45 20.00 15.19
CA THR A 298 22.59 19.51 13.83
C THR A 298 21.28 18.91 13.34
N MET A 299 20.65 18.04 14.14
CA MET A 299 19.40 17.39 13.78
C MET A 299 18.26 18.38 13.52
N MET A 300 18.14 19.44 14.34
CA MET A 300 17.09 20.46 14.17
C MET A 300 17.19 21.26 12.85
N LYS A 301 18.35 21.25 12.20
CA LYS A 301 18.58 21.96 10.92
C LYS A 301 18.57 21.03 9.71
N ASP A 302 18.58 19.73 9.95
CA ASP A 302 18.64 18.72 8.90
C ASP A 302 17.27 18.49 8.26
N GLN A 303 17.25 18.15 6.98
CA GLN A 303 16.01 17.94 6.20
C GLN A 303 15.18 16.73 6.65
N TYR A 304 15.80 15.73 7.30
CA TYR A 304 15.14 14.53 7.82
C TYR A 304 15.14 14.50 9.35
N ALA A 305 16.27 14.78 9.98
CA ALA A 305 16.41 14.61 11.43
C ALA A 305 15.54 15.58 12.24
N ASN A 306 15.09 16.70 11.63
CA ASN A 306 14.16 17.61 12.28
C ASN A 306 12.83 16.92 12.63
N TYR A 307 12.37 15.94 11.83
CA TYR A 307 11.16 15.16 12.12
C TYR A 307 11.38 14.25 13.33
N VAL A 308 12.57 13.64 13.44
CA VAL A 308 12.98 12.86 14.61
C VAL A 308 12.96 13.70 15.89
N VAL A 309 13.50 14.93 15.85
CA VAL A 309 13.44 15.84 17.01
C VAL A 309 12.00 16.20 17.39
N GLN A 310 11.14 16.48 16.41
CA GLN A 310 9.72 16.72 16.66
C GLN A 310 9.03 15.52 17.30
N LYS A 311 9.39 14.30 16.87
CA LYS A 311 8.88 13.06 17.47
C LYS A 311 9.37 12.89 18.90
N MET A 312 10.65 13.14 19.17
CA MET A 312 11.19 13.15 20.54
C MET A 312 10.40 14.10 21.44
N ILE A 313 10.13 15.34 21.00
CA ILE A 313 9.34 16.32 21.77
C ILE A 313 7.92 15.82 22.05
N GLU A 314 7.29 15.19 21.05
CA GLU A 314 5.92 14.70 21.11
C GLU A 314 5.74 13.58 22.14
N VAL A 315 6.67 12.62 22.18
CA VAL A 315 6.56 11.43 23.06
C VAL A 315 7.35 11.56 24.37
N ALA A 316 8.18 12.60 24.51
CA ALA A 316 8.99 12.80 25.71
C ALA A 316 8.12 12.97 26.96
N GLU A 317 8.48 12.22 28.00
CA GLU A 317 7.93 12.39 29.35
C GLU A 317 8.53 13.64 30.03
N SER A 318 7.97 14.06 31.16
CA SER A 318 8.31 15.34 31.81
C SER A 318 9.81 15.58 31.98
N GLN A 319 10.57 14.58 32.42
CA GLN A 319 12.01 14.70 32.62
C GLN A 319 12.78 14.82 31.30
N GLN A 320 12.45 13.98 30.31
CA GLN A 320 13.03 14.00 28.96
C GLN A 320 12.72 15.32 28.25
N ARG A 321 11.48 15.81 28.38
CA ARG A 321 11.04 17.08 27.79
C ARG A 321 11.79 18.26 28.39
N LYS A 322 12.00 18.26 29.72
CA LYS A 322 12.82 19.28 30.39
C LYS A 322 14.25 19.28 29.85
N LEU A 323 14.85 18.10 29.66
CA LEU A 323 16.18 17.97 29.08
C LEU A 323 16.23 18.54 27.65
N LEU A 324 15.32 18.13 26.78
CA LEU A 324 15.21 18.65 25.40
C LEU A 324 15.06 20.17 25.39
N LEU A 325 14.18 20.74 26.23
CA LEU A 325 13.97 22.18 26.32
C LEU A 325 15.23 22.93 26.74
N VAL A 326 15.96 22.43 27.74
CA VAL A 326 17.22 23.04 28.19
C VAL A 326 18.24 23.08 27.06
N ARG A 327 18.31 22.03 26.22
CA ARG A 327 19.25 21.97 25.09
C ARG A 327 18.81 22.78 23.88
N ILE A 328 17.50 22.94 23.65
CA ILE A 328 17.00 23.69 22.48
C ILE A 328 16.97 25.21 22.75
N ARG A 329 16.70 25.64 23.99
CA ARG A 329 16.51 27.06 24.35
C ARG A 329 17.64 28.00 23.90
N PRO A 330 18.94 27.65 24.02
CA PRO A 330 20.03 28.51 23.54
C PRO A 330 19.99 28.78 22.04
N HIS A 331 19.40 27.87 21.25
CA HIS A 331 19.40 27.94 19.78
C HIS A 331 18.14 28.57 19.19
N VAL A 332 17.15 28.96 19.99
CA VAL A 332 15.84 29.47 19.52
C VAL A 332 15.98 30.61 18.50
N ASN A 333 16.86 31.59 18.77
CA ASN A 333 17.07 32.72 17.86
C ASN A 333 17.71 32.28 16.53
N ALA A 334 18.61 31.31 16.56
CA ALA A 334 19.24 30.76 15.36
C ALA A 334 18.24 29.91 14.55
N LEU A 335 17.41 29.09 15.22
CA LEU A 335 16.43 28.20 14.58
C LEU A 335 15.37 28.95 13.77
N ARG A 336 15.02 30.18 14.17
CA ARG A 336 14.12 31.06 13.38
C ARG A 336 14.65 31.36 11.96
N ARG A 337 15.97 31.28 11.76
CA ARG A 337 16.63 31.57 10.48
C ARG A 337 16.79 30.34 9.59
N PHE A 338 16.52 29.13 10.11
CA PHE A 338 16.66 27.88 9.34
C PHE A 338 15.31 27.38 8.84
N THR A 339 15.29 26.88 7.60
CA THR A 339 14.08 26.35 6.94
C THR A 339 13.36 25.31 7.78
N TYR A 340 14.10 24.38 8.40
CA TYR A 340 13.51 23.31 9.21
C TYR A 340 13.39 23.69 10.70
N GLY A 341 14.27 24.56 11.19
CA GLY A 341 14.30 24.99 12.59
C GLY A 341 13.02 25.67 13.08
N LYS A 342 12.33 26.41 12.20
CA LYS A 342 11.02 27.02 12.51
C LYS A 342 9.94 26.01 12.88
N HIS A 343 9.97 24.79 12.33
CA HIS A 343 9.01 23.74 12.64
C HIS A 343 9.21 23.18 14.04
N ILE A 344 10.46 23.09 14.50
CA ILE A 344 10.78 22.72 15.88
C ILE A 344 10.16 23.71 16.88
N LEU A 345 10.30 25.01 16.60
CA LEU A 345 9.76 26.07 17.48
C LEU A 345 8.23 26.00 17.57
N ALA A 346 7.54 25.86 16.43
CA ALA A 346 6.08 25.71 16.41
C ALA A 346 5.61 24.47 17.20
N LYS A 347 6.36 23.37 17.13
CA LYS A 347 6.07 22.17 17.93
C LYS A 347 6.29 22.44 19.43
N LEU A 348 7.38 23.11 19.82
CA LEU A 348 7.68 23.43 21.21
C LEU A 348 6.61 24.31 21.86
N ASP A 349 6.14 25.35 21.17
CA ASP A 349 5.12 26.27 21.70
C ASP A 349 3.84 25.52 22.11
N LYS A 350 3.45 24.50 21.33
CA LYS A 350 2.31 23.63 21.66
C LYS A 350 2.48 22.90 22.99
N TYR A 351 3.69 22.43 23.32
CA TYR A 351 3.95 21.65 24.53
C TYR A 351 4.42 22.48 25.73
N MET A 352 4.83 23.74 25.51
CA MET A 352 5.10 24.70 26.57
C MET A 352 3.80 25.33 27.11
N ASN A 353 2.81 25.61 26.26
CA ASN A 353 1.54 26.23 26.66
C ASN A 353 0.53 25.27 27.29
N THR A 354 0.77 23.97 27.26
CA THR A 354 -0.06 22.96 27.97
C THR A 354 0.31 22.79 29.45
N GLY A 355 1.37 23.46 29.93
CA GLY A 355 1.84 23.38 31.32
C GLY A 355 1.41 24.52 32.24
N THR A 356 0.69 25.53 31.72
CA THR A 356 0.32 26.76 32.45
C THR A 356 -1.18 27.05 32.42
N LYS A 357 -2.00 26.04 32.71
CA LYS A 357 -3.38 26.27 33.20
C LYS A 357 -3.45 25.93 34.69
N SER A 358 -2.77 26.72 35.50
CA SER A 358 -2.95 26.77 36.95
C SER A 358 -3.65 28.07 37.30
N SER A 359 -4.85 27.92 37.84
CA SER A 359 -5.80 28.86 38.39
C SER A 359 -5.20 30.17 38.93
N THR A 360 -5.63 31.29 38.36
CA THR A 360 -5.72 32.57 39.07
C THR A 360 -7.13 33.10 38.89
N ALA A 361 -7.99 32.80 39.87
CA ALA A 361 -9.26 33.48 40.02
C ALA A 361 -8.98 34.95 40.43
N PRO A 362 -9.64 35.95 39.83
CA PRO A 362 -9.54 37.30 40.32
C PRO A 362 -10.35 37.44 41.61
N ILE A 363 -9.72 38.06 42.60
CA ILE A 363 -10.33 38.53 43.85
C ILE A 363 -11.30 39.66 43.49
N THR A 364 -12.59 39.47 43.77
CA THR A 364 -13.57 40.56 43.78
C THR A 364 -14.32 40.55 45.10
N THR A 365 -14.18 41.66 45.81
CA THR A 365 -14.80 42.02 47.09
C THR A 365 -16.34 42.05 46.99
N THR A 366 -17.01 41.35 47.89
CA THR A 366 -18.47 41.32 48.05
C THR A 366 -18.93 42.41 49.01
N ILE A 367 -19.82 43.33 48.61
CA ILE A 367 -20.87 43.93 49.47
C ILE A 367 -22.12 44.27 48.62
N LEU A 368 -23.24 43.59 48.96
CA LEU A 368 -24.69 43.95 49.00
C LEU A 368 -25.29 44.80 47.84
N THR A 369 -26.43 44.47 47.19
CA THR A 369 -27.79 44.24 47.73
C THR A 369 -28.75 43.63 46.68
N SER A 370 -29.75 42.87 47.17
CA SER A 370 -31.14 42.64 46.71
C SER A 370 -31.50 42.40 45.21
N SER A 371 -32.05 41.20 44.97
CA SER A 371 -32.99 40.77 43.91
C SER A 371 -34.24 41.68 43.75
N PRO A 372 -35.22 41.47 42.81
CA PRO A 372 -35.41 40.28 41.95
C PRO A 372 -36.03 40.49 40.53
N LEU A 373 -36.09 39.36 39.81
CA LEU A 373 -37.18 38.89 38.92
C LEU A 373 -37.37 39.43 37.48
N SER A 374 -37.51 38.44 36.60
CA SER A 374 -38.52 38.32 35.53
C SER A 374 -38.14 38.60 34.07
N ALA A 375 -38.17 37.47 33.34
CA ALA A 375 -39.07 37.21 32.21
C ALA A 375 -38.63 37.55 30.78
N ASN A 376 -38.61 36.46 30.01
CA ASN A 376 -39.25 36.28 28.70
C ASN A 376 -38.81 37.14 27.51
N SER A 377 -38.13 36.41 26.62
CA SER A 377 -38.66 35.99 25.32
C SER A 377 -38.55 36.92 24.12
N VAL A 378 -38.21 36.24 23.02
CA VAL A 378 -38.72 36.45 21.66
C VAL A 378 -37.88 37.34 20.71
N ASN A 379 -37.18 36.60 19.84
CA ASN A 379 -37.23 36.63 18.38
C ASN A 379 -36.94 37.90 17.55
N ASN A 380 -36.27 37.56 16.44
CA ASN A 380 -36.34 38.12 15.09
C ASN A 380 -35.53 39.40 14.87
N ALA A 381 -34.39 39.26 14.18
CA ALA A 381 -34.26 39.17 12.72
C ALA A 381 -34.28 40.55 12.08
N THR A 382 -33.20 40.89 11.36
CA THR A 382 -33.19 41.26 9.93
C THR A 382 -31.91 42.04 9.60
N ASN A 383 -31.26 41.62 8.50
CA ASN A 383 -30.74 42.40 7.36
C ASN A 383 -30.01 43.73 7.68
N ASN A 384 -28.84 44.09 7.13
CA ASN A 384 -28.26 43.82 5.81
C ASN A 384 -26.80 44.41 5.77
N PRO A 385 -26.13 44.67 4.63
CA PRO A 385 -24.85 44.05 4.29
C PRO A 385 -23.69 45.04 4.03
N GLY A 386 -22.52 44.52 3.67
CA GLY A 386 -21.40 45.26 3.08
C GLY A 386 -20.07 44.54 3.35
N LEU A 387 -19.52 43.75 2.42
CA LEU A 387 -18.48 44.16 1.44
C LEU A 387 -17.27 44.81 2.16
N ASN A 388 -16.02 44.34 2.10
CA ASN A 388 -15.31 43.57 1.08
C ASN A 388 -13.85 43.26 1.58
N VAL A 389 -13.16 42.36 0.87
CA VAL A 389 -11.69 42.23 0.62
C VAL A 389 -10.79 41.31 1.49
N ASN A 390 -10.26 40.28 0.79
CA ASN A 390 -8.97 39.54 0.87
C ASN A 390 -8.59 38.73 2.14
N SER A 391 -8.53 37.39 2.11
CA SER A 391 -7.68 36.42 1.35
C SER A 391 -6.36 36.05 2.05
N SER A 392 -6.34 34.91 2.75
CA SER A 392 -5.27 33.90 2.78
C SER A 392 -5.74 32.62 3.50
N PRO A 393 -5.30 31.41 3.11
CA PRO A 393 -5.91 30.16 3.51
C PRO A 393 -5.30 29.54 4.78
N LEU A 394 -6.17 28.88 5.55
CA LEU A 394 -5.89 28.03 6.71
C LEU A 394 -5.19 26.72 6.28
N PRO A 395 -4.31 26.14 7.12
CA PRO A 395 -3.70 24.85 6.86
C PRO A 395 -4.62 23.69 7.27
N THR A 396 -4.72 22.69 6.40
CA THR A 396 -5.49 21.46 6.58
C THR A 396 -4.86 20.56 7.64
N SER A 397 -5.59 20.29 8.72
CA SER A 397 -5.33 19.18 9.63
C SER A 397 -6.00 17.91 9.10
N CYS A 398 -5.21 16.90 8.74
CA CYS A 398 -5.73 15.54 8.56
C CYS A 398 -5.38 14.71 9.79
N GLY A 399 -6.43 14.38 10.53
CA GLY A 399 -6.45 13.40 11.60
C GLY A 399 -6.43 11.97 11.04
N LEU A 400 -5.89 11.09 11.88
CA LEU A 400 -5.94 9.64 11.77
C LEU A 400 -7.39 9.17 11.65
N ASN A 401 -7.69 8.39 10.61
CA ASN A 401 -8.86 7.54 10.58
C ASN A 401 -8.46 6.08 10.35
N LYS A 402 -9.19 5.24 11.06
CA LYS A 402 -9.10 3.79 11.14
C LYS A 402 -9.23 3.14 9.77
N SER A 403 -8.43 2.11 9.57
CA SER A 403 -8.40 1.18 8.44
C SER A 403 -9.73 0.45 8.27
N ASN A 404 -10.40 0.72 7.15
CA ASN A 404 -11.32 -0.16 6.47
C ASN A 404 -10.75 -0.35 5.05
N ASP A 405 -10.10 -1.48 4.78
CA ASP A 405 -9.64 -1.83 3.44
C ASP A 405 -10.78 -2.53 2.69
N SER A 406 -11.37 -1.82 1.74
CA SER A 406 -12.14 -2.36 0.64
C SER A 406 -11.49 -1.90 -0.66
N ALA A 407 -11.17 -2.86 -1.52
CA ALA A 407 -10.54 -2.71 -2.83
C ALA A 407 -11.09 -1.53 -3.66
N ALA A 408 -10.20 -0.72 -4.22
CA ALA A 408 -10.52 0.25 -5.25
C ALA A 408 -9.65 0.01 -6.49
N GLU A 409 -10.37 -0.14 -7.60
CA GLU A 409 -9.95 -0.38 -8.98
C GLU A 409 -8.89 0.63 -9.45
N MET A 410 -7.84 0.13 -10.11
CA MET A 410 -6.88 0.95 -10.84
C MET A 410 -7.14 0.73 -12.33
N SER A 411 -7.89 1.65 -12.93
CA SER A 411 -8.13 1.72 -14.37
C SER A 411 -6.82 2.09 -15.08
N ALA A 412 -6.30 1.17 -15.89
CA ALA A 412 -5.21 1.43 -16.80
C ALA A 412 -5.75 2.20 -18.03
N ASN A 413 -5.34 3.45 -18.19
CA ASN A 413 -5.41 4.14 -19.48
C ASN A 413 -4.12 3.83 -20.23
N ILE A 414 -4.20 2.96 -21.24
CA ILE A 414 -3.17 2.77 -22.25
C ILE A 414 -3.61 3.62 -23.45
N ASP A 415 -2.89 4.70 -23.70
CA ASP A 415 -3.05 5.52 -24.90
C ASP A 415 -1.99 5.08 -25.91
N SER A 416 -2.42 4.42 -26.97
CA SER A 416 -1.61 4.01 -28.12
C SER A 416 -1.65 5.12 -29.17
N SER A 417 -0.54 5.79 -29.42
CA SER A 417 -0.37 6.60 -30.63
C SER A 417 0.85 6.13 -31.42
N ASP A 418 0.53 5.59 -32.58
CA ASP A 418 1.42 5.28 -33.68
C ASP A 418 1.57 6.56 -34.52
N SER A 419 2.80 6.98 -34.82
CA SER A 419 3.05 7.85 -35.97
C SER A 419 4.48 7.67 -36.46
N SER A 420 4.56 7.07 -37.65
CA SER A 420 5.73 7.06 -38.53
C SER A 420 5.87 8.42 -39.20
N THR A 421 7.09 8.97 -39.26
CA THR A 421 7.56 9.76 -40.40
C THR A 421 9.07 9.62 -40.58
N ASP A 422 9.41 9.57 -41.86
CA ASP A 422 10.65 9.16 -42.50
C ASP A 422 11.66 10.31 -42.73
N ILE A 423 12.93 9.93 -42.85
CA ILE A 423 14.00 10.49 -43.71
C ILE A 423 14.57 11.89 -43.41
N ALA A 424 15.87 11.95 -43.06
CA ALA A 424 16.90 12.60 -43.88
C ALA A 424 18.34 12.27 -43.45
N SER A 425 19.12 11.90 -44.46
CA SER A 425 20.56 11.68 -44.57
C SER A 425 21.47 12.77 -44.00
N ASN A 426 22.63 12.38 -43.44
CA ASN A 426 23.90 12.88 -43.96
C ASN A 426 25.12 12.01 -43.60
N THR A 427 25.87 11.68 -44.64
CA THR A 427 27.21 11.07 -44.68
C THR A 427 28.27 12.03 -44.13
N ASN A 428 29.28 11.54 -43.40
CA ASN A 428 30.68 11.51 -43.90
C ASN A 428 31.72 10.98 -42.87
N SER A 429 32.43 9.93 -43.32
CA SER A 429 33.90 9.73 -43.38
C SER A 429 34.81 9.67 -42.12
N ASN A 430 35.64 8.61 -42.18
CA ASN A 430 37.02 8.43 -41.66
C ASN A 430 37.16 8.25 -40.13
N SER A 431 37.98 7.34 -39.58
CA SER A 431 39.19 6.65 -40.09
C SER A 431 39.55 5.47 -39.17
N PHE A 432 40.28 4.51 -39.75
CA PHE A 432 41.03 3.42 -39.12
C PHE A 432 41.88 3.85 -37.91
N GLU A 433 41.97 2.99 -36.89
CA GLU A 433 43.27 2.63 -36.30
C GLU A 433 43.23 1.26 -35.62
N ILE A 434 44.11 0.37 -36.10
CA ILE A 434 44.46 -0.93 -35.55
C ILE A 434 45.72 -0.72 -34.71
N THR A 435 45.74 -1.21 -33.46
CA THR A 435 47.01 -1.52 -32.79
C THR A 435 46.90 -2.81 -32.00
N ASP A 436 47.37 -3.88 -32.62
CA ASP A 436 48.02 -5.00 -31.94
C ASP A 436 49.44 -4.57 -31.54
N LYS A 437 49.83 -4.79 -30.28
CA LYS A 437 51.23 -5.05 -29.91
C LYS A 437 51.30 -6.00 -28.72
N LYS A 438 51.86 -7.19 -29.02
CA LYS A 438 52.47 -8.14 -28.10
C LYS A 438 53.50 -7.45 -27.20
N TYR A 439 53.51 -7.81 -25.92
CA TYR A 439 54.62 -8.48 -25.24
C TYR A 439 54.07 -9.37 -24.13
#